data_AF-A0AAD4GF84-F1
#
_entry.id   AF-A0AAD4GF84-F1
#
_cell.length_a   1.000
_cell.length_b   1.000
_cell.length_c   1.000
_cell.angle_alpha   90.00
_cell.angle_beta   90.00
_cell.angle_gamma   90.00
#
_symmetry.space_group_name_H-M   'P 1'
#
loop_
_entity.id
_entity.type
_entity.pdbx_description
1 polymer ?
#
loop_
_entity_poly.entity_id
_entity_poly.type
_entity_poly.pdbx_seq_one_letter_code
_entity_poly.pdbx_strand_id
1 'polypeptide(L)'
;MSFTITQNLFCDDPTVITVVKCDDDALNMRHLQPLLDAKDRILGVAATYGKQCQLSSIAFSTLSRVLVVNVPARHIPQPRGDAKQQQVAKSRGLIQDHLLINPKFQKHAFKMDQFATALHLDLSIRVNDAVDMLSVAVGSGRESLEALMNTMGGETQLYKANVLSLFFGTSKSPAADAAAGVALQAWAACRAATLPHMSSRFESLPRIDTLTFTNTRLNALANIFRNADRLDAMKPTVVKNDVRDFTVKKGAINLVCARFPTRIKQSKTQAIQIEFKDKEATSRVVGRARDVRGRSAHISVNGPVQGDKIVSVTTIGKDDPTCAEATRQNVILEALQYKANIFSNPFFQSLWLPEEWPVWPRSKGQGREIPVHFPYDPNVSQRAAVQKILSDKDDDRIVMVQGPPGTGKTTVIAASVVSHCHANSGQAIWVTAQSNVAVKNIAEKFTKVGFYKF
;
A
#
# COMPACT_ATOMS: atom_id res chain seq x y z
N MET A 1 26.60 -9.30 15.41
CA MET A 1 27.28 -10.21 14.44
C MET A 1 27.58 -9.43 13.17
N SER A 2 28.69 -9.72 12.47
CA SER A 2 29.04 -9.04 11.21
C SER A 2 29.27 -10.03 10.07
N PHE A 3 28.96 -9.61 8.84
CA PHE A 3 29.21 -10.38 7.62
C PHE A 3 29.39 -9.42 6.43
N THR A 4 29.83 -9.92 5.29
CA THR A 4 30.00 -9.12 4.08
C THR A 4 29.00 -9.54 3.00
N ILE A 5 28.62 -8.58 2.16
CA ILE A 5 27.79 -8.80 0.97
C ILE A 5 28.53 -8.19 -0.21
N THR A 6 28.67 -8.93 -1.30
CA THR A 6 29.10 -8.38 -2.58
C THR A 6 27.86 -7.90 -3.34
N GLN A 7 27.80 -6.62 -3.70
CA GLN A 7 26.68 -6.09 -4.46
C GLN A 7 26.58 -6.80 -5.82
N ASN A 8 25.38 -7.15 -6.23
CA ASN A 8 25.09 -7.78 -7.52
C ASN A 8 23.94 -7.07 -8.26
N LEU A 9 23.64 -5.82 -7.90
CA LEU A 9 22.53 -5.07 -8.48
C LEU A 9 23.00 -4.17 -9.63
N PHE A 10 24.10 -3.47 -9.42
CA PHE A 10 24.69 -2.56 -10.40
C PHE A 10 25.71 -3.29 -11.25
N CYS A 11 25.77 -2.94 -12.54
CA CYS A 11 26.71 -3.50 -13.51
C CYS A 11 28.18 -3.11 -13.22
N ASP A 12 28.39 -2.04 -12.46
CA ASP A 12 29.71 -1.58 -12.00
C ASP A 12 30.40 -2.62 -11.07
N ASP A 13 31.69 -2.40 -10.80
CA ASP A 13 32.53 -3.33 -10.02
C ASP A 13 31.89 -3.84 -8.72
N PRO A 14 32.15 -5.11 -8.36
CA PRO A 14 31.58 -5.77 -7.18
C PRO A 14 32.07 -5.10 -5.89
N THR A 15 31.33 -4.11 -5.43
CA THR A 15 31.57 -3.43 -4.15
C THR A 15 31.24 -4.38 -3.01
N VAL A 16 32.20 -4.55 -2.08
CA VAL A 16 32.01 -5.34 -0.86
C VAL A 16 31.47 -4.44 0.25
N ILE A 17 30.31 -4.81 0.77
CA ILE A 17 29.57 -4.09 1.80
C ILE A 17 29.74 -4.84 3.12
N THR A 18 30.17 -4.14 4.17
CA THR A 18 30.21 -4.73 5.51
C THR A 18 28.89 -4.49 6.23
N VAL A 19 28.26 -5.57 6.69
CA VAL A 19 26.99 -5.51 7.39
C VAL A 19 27.19 -5.90 8.85
N VAL A 20 26.75 -5.03 9.76
CA VAL A 20 26.68 -5.27 11.20
C VAL A 20 25.22 -5.47 11.58
N LYS A 21 24.94 -6.53 12.33
CA LYS A 21 23.62 -6.87 12.86
C LYS A 21 23.62 -6.72 14.37
N CYS A 22 22.59 -6.06 14.89
CA CYS A 22 22.26 -6.04 16.31
C CYS A 22 20.74 -6.08 16.53
N ASP A 23 20.32 -6.45 17.73
CA ASP A 23 18.94 -6.31 18.15
C ASP A 23 18.71 -4.91 18.76
N ASP A 24 17.47 -4.43 18.75
CA ASP A 24 17.08 -3.11 19.27
C ASP A 24 17.57 -2.87 20.71
N ASP A 25 17.45 -3.86 21.60
CA ASP A 25 17.90 -3.77 22.99
C ASP A 25 19.43 -3.78 23.17
N ALA A 26 20.18 -4.27 22.19
CA ALA A 26 21.64 -4.35 22.21
C ALA A 26 22.32 -3.16 21.51
N LEU A 27 21.57 -2.34 20.77
CA LEU A 27 22.10 -1.20 20.03
C LEU A 27 22.73 -0.15 20.97
N ASN A 28 23.85 0.41 20.53
CA ASN A 28 24.61 1.42 21.26
C ASN A 28 25.50 2.21 20.28
N MET A 29 26.17 3.26 20.76
CA MET A 29 26.97 4.15 19.91
C MET A 29 28.07 3.45 19.10
N ARG A 30 28.64 2.33 19.57
CA ARG A 30 29.67 1.61 18.80
C ARG A 30 29.13 1.04 17.50
N HIS A 31 27.84 0.71 17.45
CA HIS A 31 27.17 0.26 16.23
C HIS A 31 26.92 1.40 15.25
N LEU A 32 26.67 2.61 15.76
CA LEU A 32 26.36 3.79 14.95
C LEU A 32 27.63 4.46 14.40
N GLN A 33 28.72 4.46 15.16
CA GLN A 33 29.96 5.19 14.85
C GLN A 33 30.47 4.96 13.42
N PRO A 34 30.51 3.72 12.86
CA PRO A 34 30.98 3.51 11.50
C PRO A 34 30.12 4.18 10.42
N LEU A 35 28.83 4.42 10.70
CA LEU A 35 27.95 5.19 9.81
C LEU A 35 28.14 6.69 10.02
N LEU A 36 28.35 7.13 11.26
CA LEU A 36 28.55 8.54 11.61
C LEU A 36 29.89 9.11 11.09
N ASP A 37 30.90 8.24 10.96
CA ASP A 37 32.23 8.60 10.45
C ASP A 37 32.28 8.64 8.91
N ALA A 38 31.22 8.20 8.23
CA ALA A 38 31.15 8.26 6.79
C ALA A 38 31.15 9.73 6.33
N LYS A 39 31.94 10.01 5.28
CA LYS A 39 32.04 11.36 4.70
C LYS A 39 30.78 11.75 3.93
N ASP A 40 30.04 10.76 3.44
CA ASP A 40 28.86 10.97 2.62
C ASP A 40 27.68 11.46 3.48
N ARG A 41 27.01 12.52 3.02
CA ARG A 41 25.80 13.05 3.67
C ARG A 41 24.53 12.27 3.33
N ILE A 42 24.67 11.12 2.68
CA ILE A 42 23.56 10.31 2.21
C ILE A 42 23.48 9.05 3.07
N LEU A 43 22.31 8.83 3.66
CA LEU A 43 22.02 7.62 4.41
C LEU A 43 20.91 6.84 3.69
N GLY A 44 21.24 5.71 3.08
CA GLY A 44 20.25 4.81 2.53
C GLY A 44 19.54 4.05 3.63
N VAL A 45 18.21 3.96 3.58
CA VAL A 45 17.41 3.26 4.59
C VAL A 45 16.41 2.31 3.96
N ALA A 46 16.21 1.17 4.60
CA ALA A 46 15.23 0.16 4.20
C ALA A 46 14.68 -0.57 5.43
N ALA A 47 13.56 -1.26 5.28
CA ALA A 47 12.97 -2.06 6.34
C ALA A 47 12.33 -3.33 5.81
N THR A 48 12.24 -4.33 6.69
CA THR A 48 11.40 -5.51 6.50
C THR A 48 10.20 -5.46 7.41
N TYR A 49 9.11 -6.07 6.95
CA TYR A 49 7.84 -6.10 7.65
C TYR A 49 7.41 -7.54 7.87
N GLY A 50 7.12 -7.88 9.12
CA GLY A 50 6.65 -9.19 9.54
C GLY A 50 5.13 -9.31 9.50
N LYS A 51 4.59 -10.13 10.42
CA LYS A 51 3.14 -10.32 10.57
C LYS A 51 2.44 -8.99 10.82
N GLN A 52 1.23 -8.85 10.26
CA GLN A 52 0.43 -7.63 10.35
C GLN A 52 1.15 -6.37 9.81
N CYS A 53 2.17 -6.54 8.96
CA CYS A 53 2.96 -5.47 8.38
C CYS A 53 3.74 -4.62 9.41
N GLN A 54 4.05 -5.19 10.58
CA GLN A 54 4.88 -4.55 11.61
C GLN A 54 6.36 -4.62 11.23
N LEU A 55 7.14 -3.59 11.57
CA LEU A 55 8.59 -3.58 11.41
C LEU A 55 9.22 -4.80 12.08
N SER A 56 10.06 -5.51 11.33
CA SER A 56 10.87 -6.63 11.82
C SER A 56 12.37 -6.34 11.78
N SER A 57 12.82 -5.52 10.83
CA SER A 57 14.21 -5.05 10.77
C SER A 57 14.28 -3.70 10.10
N ILE A 58 15.25 -2.89 10.50
CA ILE A 58 15.61 -1.62 9.86
C ILE A 58 17.07 -1.69 9.43
N ALA A 59 17.38 -1.24 8.22
CA ALA A 59 18.74 -1.12 7.74
C ALA A 59 19.09 0.35 7.47
N PHE A 60 20.28 0.75 7.90
CA PHE A 60 20.90 2.06 7.65
C PHE A 60 22.21 1.84 6.91
N SER A 61 22.44 2.56 5.82
CA SER A 61 23.50 2.26 4.88
C SER A 61 24.25 3.50 4.43
N THR A 62 25.57 3.34 4.38
CA THR A 62 26.52 4.15 3.60
C THR A 62 27.02 3.29 2.44
N LEU A 63 27.88 3.83 1.57
CA LEU A 63 28.38 3.04 0.43
C LEU A 63 29.21 1.80 0.82
N SER A 64 29.76 1.75 2.03
CA SER A 64 30.64 0.64 2.48
C SER A 64 30.16 -0.10 3.73
N ARG A 65 29.29 0.51 4.53
CA ARG A 65 28.81 -0.05 5.81
C ARG A 65 27.30 -0.03 5.89
N VAL A 66 26.73 -1.11 6.40
CA VAL A 66 25.32 -1.23 6.72
C VAL A 66 25.15 -1.67 8.18
N LEU A 67 24.26 -1.00 8.91
CA LEU A 67 23.74 -1.46 10.19
C LEU A 67 22.34 -2.01 9.99
N VAL A 68 22.11 -3.27 10.36
CA VAL A 68 20.78 -3.88 10.43
C VAL A 68 20.39 -4.04 11.89
N VAL A 69 19.29 -3.40 12.27
CA VAL A 69 18.68 -3.46 13.60
C VAL A 69 17.45 -4.34 13.54
N ASN A 70 17.44 -5.44 14.30
CA ASN A 70 16.25 -6.29 14.40
C ASN A 70 15.28 -5.72 15.43
N VAL A 71 14.00 -5.70 15.06
CA VAL A 71 12.90 -5.26 15.90
C VAL A 71 12.10 -6.49 16.31
N PRO A 72 12.05 -6.84 17.61
CA PRO A 72 11.24 -7.97 18.07
C PRO A 72 9.74 -7.70 17.86
N ALA A 73 9.00 -8.74 17.47
CA ALA A 73 7.57 -8.63 17.20
C ALA A 73 6.78 -8.21 18.46
N ARG A 74 5.78 -7.32 18.31
CA ARG A 74 4.97 -6.78 19.42
C ARG A 74 4.17 -7.82 20.21
N HIS A 75 3.90 -9.00 19.62
CA HIS A 75 3.18 -10.10 20.28
C HIS A 75 4.09 -10.97 21.16
N ILE A 76 5.41 -10.77 21.10
CA ILE A 76 6.33 -11.34 22.09
C ILE A 76 6.12 -10.50 23.36
N PRO A 77 5.80 -11.11 24.52
CA PRO A 77 5.69 -10.39 25.77
C PRO A 77 6.90 -9.49 25.94
N GLN A 78 6.68 -8.17 25.98
CA GLN A 78 7.76 -7.27 26.35
C GLN A 78 8.25 -7.74 27.73
N PRO A 79 9.57 -7.93 27.91
CA PRO A 79 10.10 -8.42 29.16
C PRO A 79 9.60 -7.54 30.30
N ARG A 80 9.07 -8.18 31.35
CA ARG A 80 8.43 -7.55 32.53
C ARG A 80 9.44 -6.85 33.45
N GLY A 81 10.34 -6.04 32.91
CA GLY A 81 11.32 -5.28 33.68
C GLY A 81 11.57 -3.91 33.08
N ASP A 82 11.33 -2.87 33.87
CA ASP A 82 11.49 -1.46 33.50
C ASP A 82 12.86 -1.18 32.85
N ALA A 83 13.92 -1.85 33.30
CA ALA A 83 15.28 -1.68 32.79
C ALA A 83 15.43 -2.05 31.30
N LYS A 84 14.78 -3.13 30.84
CA LYS A 84 14.91 -3.56 29.43
C LYS A 84 14.07 -2.68 28.50
N GLN A 85 12.91 -2.19 28.97
CA GLN A 85 12.11 -1.21 28.23
C GLN A 85 12.83 0.14 28.14
N GLN A 86 13.45 0.60 29.23
CA GLN A 86 14.30 1.80 29.25
C GLN A 86 15.49 1.68 28.30
N GLN A 87 16.14 0.50 28.25
CA GLN A 87 17.23 0.26 27.33
C GLN A 87 16.78 0.33 25.87
N VAL A 88 15.64 -0.27 25.52
CA VAL A 88 15.06 -0.16 24.17
C VAL A 88 14.70 1.29 23.83
N ALA A 89 14.08 2.04 24.76
CA ALA A 89 13.79 3.45 24.55
C ALA A 89 15.07 4.27 24.31
N LYS A 90 16.14 3.99 25.06
CA LYS A 90 17.46 4.60 24.88
C LYS A 90 18.06 4.27 23.52
N SER A 91 18.05 3.00 23.11
CA SER A 91 18.54 2.56 21.79
C SER A 91 17.80 3.26 20.65
N ARG A 92 16.48 3.35 20.73
CA ARG A 92 15.64 4.05 19.75
C ARG A 92 15.90 5.55 19.71
N GLY A 93 16.13 6.16 20.88
CA GLY A 93 16.60 7.55 20.99
C GLY A 93 17.91 7.76 20.23
N LEU A 94 18.89 6.86 20.40
CA LEU A 94 20.16 6.94 19.65
C LEU A 94 19.97 6.87 18.14
N ILE A 95 19.11 5.96 17.65
CA ILE A 95 18.78 5.86 16.21
C ILE A 95 18.14 7.17 15.73
N GLN A 96 17.17 7.68 16.49
CA GLN A 96 16.47 8.90 16.14
C GLN A 96 17.45 10.06 16.06
N ASP A 97 18.15 10.34 17.14
CA ASP A 97 18.97 11.55 17.33
C ASP A 97 20.20 11.57 16.44
N HIS A 98 20.87 10.42 16.27
CA HIS A 98 22.14 10.36 15.54
C HIS A 98 22.00 10.01 14.06
N LEU A 99 20.90 9.34 13.65
CA LEU A 99 20.70 8.97 12.24
C LEU A 99 19.49 9.68 11.63
N LEU A 100 18.29 9.51 12.18
CA LEU A 100 17.05 9.88 11.51
C LEU A 100 16.74 11.39 11.53
N ILE A 101 17.09 12.11 12.60
CA ILE A 101 16.88 13.56 12.71
C ILE A 101 18.18 14.36 12.56
N ASN A 102 19.32 13.66 12.45
CA ASN A 102 20.63 14.29 12.32
C ASN A 102 20.72 15.06 11.00
N PRO A 103 20.96 16.39 11.03
CA PRO A 103 21.00 17.23 9.83
C PRO A 103 22.20 16.94 8.91
N LYS A 104 23.19 16.16 9.38
CA LYS A 104 24.30 15.71 8.53
C LYS A 104 23.85 14.72 7.45
N PHE A 105 22.72 14.03 7.65
CA PHE A 105 22.26 12.98 6.77
C PHE A 105 20.93 13.32 6.09
N GLN A 106 20.90 13.14 4.77
CA GLN A 106 19.68 13.01 3.98
C GLN A 106 19.31 11.53 3.87
N LYS A 107 18.12 11.19 4.36
CA LYS A 107 17.68 9.78 4.43
C LYS A 107 16.97 9.40 3.15
N HIS A 108 17.42 8.37 2.46
CA HIS A 108 16.88 7.96 1.17
C HIS A 108 16.29 6.55 1.26
N ALA A 109 15.02 6.38 0.90
CA ALA A 109 14.37 5.08 0.80
C ALA A 109 13.50 5.01 -0.45
N PHE A 110 13.35 3.80 -1.00
CA PHE A 110 12.42 3.58 -2.12
C PHE A 110 10.98 3.95 -1.73
N LYS A 111 10.51 3.51 -0.56
CA LYS A 111 9.18 3.84 -0.01
C LYS A 111 9.32 4.53 1.35
N MET A 112 9.63 5.83 1.31
CA MET A 112 9.89 6.58 2.55
C MET A 112 8.60 6.86 3.32
N ASP A 113 7.45 6.95 2.64
CA ASP A 113 6.12 6.99 3.25
C ASP A 113 5.86 5.79 4.17
N GLN A 114 6.05 4.58 3.66
CA GLN A 114 5.88 3.34 4.43
C GLN A 114 6.88 3.27 5.58
N PHE A 115 8.15 3.59 5.32
CA PHE A 115 9.20 3.58 6.32
C PHE A 115 8.88 4.55 7.47
N ALA A 116 8.62 5.83 7.16
CA ALA A 116 8.38 6.87 8.15
C ALA A 116 7.12 6.62 8.99
N THR A 117 6.02 6.16 8.37
CA THR A 117 4.80 5.82 9.10
C THR A 117 4.99 4.60 10.00
N ALA A 118 5.74 3.59 9.55
CA ALA A 118 6.04 2.42 10.36
C ALA A 118 6.99 2.73 11.52
N LEU A 119 7.99 3.58 11.33
CA LEU A 119 8.86 4.08 12.40
C LEU A 119 8.06 4.71 13.53
N HIS A 120 7.10 5.57 13.18
CA HIS A 120 6.22 6.19 14.16
C HIS A 120 5.34 5.16 14.86
N LEU A 121 4.61 4.36 14.08
CA LEU A 121 3.57 3.49 14.61
C LEU A 121 4.15 2.34 15.45
N ASP A 122 5.31 1.79 15.06
CA ASP A 122 5.90 0.61 15.66
C ASP A 122 6.94 0.94 16.75
N LEU A 123 7.72 2.01 16.55
CA LEU A 123 8.87 2.34 17.41
C LEU A 123 8.72 3.67 18.16
N SER A 124 7.70 4.47 17.84
CA SER A 124 7.54 5.84 18.36
C SER A 124 8.72 6.75 18.03
N ILE A 125 9.40 6.52 16.90
CA ILE A 125 10.50 7.37 16.43
C ILE A 125 10.12 8.17 15.19
N ARG A 126 10.81 9.30 15.01
CA ARG A 126 10.59 10.29 13.96
C ARG A 126 11.79 10.36 13.02
N VAL A 127 11.55 10.87 11.83
CA VAL A 127 12.54 11.15 10.78
C VAL A 127 12.26 12.53 10.15
N ASN A 128 13.32 13.27 9.82
CA ASN A 128 13.26 14.53 9.08
C ASN A 128 14.07 14.44 7.78
N ASP A 129 13.98 15.44 6.90
CA ASP A 129 14.79 15.55 5.66
C ASP A 129 14.93 14.21 4.90
N ALA A 130 13.80 13.53 4.76
CA ALA A 130 13.73 12.18 4.20
C ALA A 130 13.18 12.21 2.78
N VAL A 131 13.79 11.42 1.89
CA VAL A 131 13.52 11.41 0.47
C VAL A 131 12.83 10.10 0.09
N ASP A 132 11.63 10.22 -0.45
CA ASP A 132 10.93 9.13 -1.11
C ASP A 132 11.44 8.98 -2.54
N MET A 133 12.34 8.02 -2.77
CA MET A 133 13.07 7.92 -4.04
C MET A 133 12.17 7.52 -5.22
N LEU A 134 11.13 6.71 -4.98
CA LEU A 134 10.18 6.33 -6.02
C LEU A 134 9.36 7.52 -6.56
N SER A 135 9.36 8.66 -5.87
CA SER A 135 8.76 9.91 -6.39
C SER A 135 9.45 10.43 -7.66
N VAL A 136 10.68 9.98 -7.98
CA VAL A 136 11.38 10.32 -9.23
C VAL A 136 10.77 9.63 -10.46
N ALA A 137 10.11 8.48 -10.27
CA ALA A 137 9.59 7.65 -11.36
C ALA A 137 8.19 8.09 -11.80
N VAL A 138 8.10 9.26 -12.44
CA VAL A 138 6.84 9.82 -12.95
C VAL A 138 6.26 8.93 -14.07
N GLY A 139 4.96 8.62 -13.99
CA GLY A 139 4.24 7.86 -15.03
C GLY A 139 4.30 6.34 -14.90
N SER A 140 5.23 5.80 -14.11
CA SER A 140 5.27 4.38 -13.76
C SER A 140 4.56 4.17 -12.41
N GLY A 141 3.86 3.05 -12.24
CA GLY A 141 3.32 2.71 -10.92
C GLY A 141 4.45 2.52 -9.90
N ARG A 142 4.34 3.10 -8.71
CA ARG A 142 5.37 3.03 -7.64
C ARG A 142 5.78 1.58 -7.30
N GLU A 143 4.84 0.65 -7.44
CA GLU A 143 5.03 -0.79 -7.21
C GLU A 143 5.67 -1.54 -8.39
N SER A 144 6.05 -0.85 -9.46
CA SER A 144 6.55 -1.49 -10.68
C SER A 144 8.07 -1.64 -10.68
N LEU A 145 8.55 -2.71 -11.32
CA LEU A 145 9.98 -2.89 -11.58
C LEU A 145 10.55 -1.70 -12.37
N GLU A 146 9.79 -1.18 -13.33
CA GLU A 146 10.14 -0.01 -14.14
C GLU A 146 10.46 1.21 -13.26
N ALA A 147 9.62 1.50 -12.25
CA ALA A 147 9.86 2.59 -11.32
C ALA A 147 11.15 2.39 -10.51
N LEU A 148 11.44 1.17 -10.05
CA LEU A 148 12.67 0.83 -9.34
C LEU A 148 13.91 0.99 -10.24
N MET A 149 13.87 0.46 -11.47
CA MET A 149 14.99 0.58 -12.42
C MET A 149 15.28 2.04 -12.74
N ASN A 150 14.25 2.85 -12.99
CA ASN A 150 14.39 4.29 -13.25
C ASN A 150 14.94 5.06 -12.05
N THR A 151 14.53 4.67 -10.83
CA THR A 151 15.03 5.26 -9.58
C THR A 151 16.48 4.89 -9.31
N MET A 152 16.90 3.71 -9.73
CA MET A 152 18.26 3.20 -9.52
C MET A 152 19.26 3.57 -10.63
N GLY A 153 18.89 4.44 -11.57
CA GLY A 153 19.80 4.96 -12.59
C GLY A 153 19.58 4.43 -14.01
N GLY A 154 18.61 3.53 -14.22
CA GLY A 154 18.19 3.04 -15.54
C GLY A 154 18.51 1.56 -15.81
N GLU A 155 17.90 0.98 -16.86
CA GLU A 155 18.04 -0.46 -17.15
C GLU A 155 19.46 -0.89 -17.56
N THR A 156 20.26 -0.01 -18.16
CA THR A 156 21.62 -0.34 -18.62
C THR A 156 22.63 -0.47 -17.48
N GLN A 157 22.36 0.16 -16.33
CA GLN A 157 23.25 0.16 -15.17
C GLN A 157 22.97 -1.00 -14.20
N LEU A 158 21.94 -1.81 -14.46
CA LEU A 158 21.37 -2.72 -13.47
C LEU A 158 21.16 -4.14 -14.02
N TYR A 159 21.47 -5.13 -13.18
CA TYR A 159 21.06 -6.50 -13.40
C TYR A 159 19.58 -6.67 -13.07
N LYS A 160 18.72 -6.51 -14.09
CA LYS A 160 17.25 -6.56 -13.96
C LYS A 160 16.73 -7.78 -13.20
N ALA A 161 17.32 -8.96 -13.42
CA ALA A 161 16.93 -10.19 -12.72
C ALA A 161 17.21 -10.12 -11.20
N ASN A 162 18.33 -9.50 -10.81
CA ASN A 162 18.73 -9.39 -9.40
C ASN A 162 17.89 -8.32 -8.69
N VAL A 163 17.59 -7.20 -9.36
CA VAL A 163 16.63 -6.20 -8.86
C VAL A 163 15.24 -6.83 -8.68
N LEU A 164 14.76 -7.57 -9.67
CA LEU A 164 13.49 -8.27 -9.56
C LEU A 164 13.48 -9.24 -8.37
N SER A 165 14.53 -10.04 -8.21
CA SER A 165 14.67 -10.99 -7.10
C SER A 165 14.68 -10.30 -5.74
N LEU A 166 15.40 -9.19 -5.60
CA LEU A 166 15.54 -8.48 -4.33
C LEU A 166 14.25 -7.79 -3.86
N PHE A 167 13.50 -7.17 -4.78
CA PHE A 167 12.32 -6.35 -4.43
C PHE A 167 11.00 -7.10 -4.58
N PHE A 168 10.94 -8.15 -5.41
CA PHE A 168 9.71 -8.90 -5.71
C PHE A 168 9.82 -10.39 -5.42
N GLY A 169 11.00 -10.90 -5.04
CA GLY A 169 11.18 -12.30 -4.69
C GLY A 169 10.30 -12.71 -3.50
N THR A 170 9.65 -13.86 -3.60
CA THR A 170 8.91 -14.43 -2.46
C THR A 170 9.91 -14.89 -1.40
N SER A 171 10.13 -14.08 -0.38
CA SER A 171 11.03 -14.40 0.73
C SER A 171 10.46 -15.57 1.56
N LYS A 172 10.72 -16.80 1.12
CA LYS A 172 10.73 -18.00 1.98
C LYS A 172 12.16 -18.31 2.47
N SER A 173 13.03 -17.31 2.48
CA SER A 173 14.44 -17.48 2.80
C SER A 173 14.69 -17.38 4.32
N PRO A 174 15.67 -18.12 4.87
CA PRO A 174 16.04 -18.06 6.28
C PRO A 174 16.39 -16.65 6.77
N ALA A 175 16.35 -16.42 8.09
CA ALA A 175 16.57 -15.10 8.69
C ALA A 175 17.92 -14.44 8.31
N ALA A 176 18.94 -15.25 8.01
CA ALA A 176 20.23 -14.76 7.52
C ALA A 176 20.12 -14.04 6.17
N ASP A 177 19.29 -14.57 5.26
CA ASP A 177 19.04 -14.02 3.93
C ASP A 177 18.14 -12.79 3.98
N ALA A 178 17.18 -12.75 4.90
CA ALA A 178 16.31 -11.58 5.09
C ALA A 178 17.11 -10.33 5.45
N ALA A 179 18.09 -10.47 6.33
CA ALA A 179 18.94 -9.36 6.74
C ALA A 179 19.97 -8.97 5.66
N ALA A 180 20.39 -9.91 4.81
CA ALA A 180 21.21 -9.59 3.63
C ALA A 180 20.40 -8.80 2.60
N GLY A 181 19.15 -9.21 2.35
CA GLY A 181 18.23 -8.52 1.45
C GLY A 181 17.95 -7.08 1.88
N VAL A 182 17.55 -6.85 3.12
CA VAL A 182 17.27 -5.48 3.61
C VAL A 182 18.52 -4.60 3.64
N ALA A 183 19.68 -5.18 3.93
CA ALA A 183 20.96 -4.47 3.86
C ALA A 183 21.27 -4.02 2.43
N LEU A 184 21.07 -4.91 1.45
CA LEU A 184 21.28 -4.61 0.05
C LEU A 184 20.26 -3.59 -0.49
N GLN A 185 19.02 -3.61 0.00
CA GLN A 185 18.01 -2.58 -0.33
C GLN A 185 18.40 -1.19 0.21
N ALA A 186 18.84 -1.10 1.46
CA ALA A 186 19.31 0.17 2.03
C ALA A 186 20.57 0.68 1.31
N TRP A 187 21.50 -0.22 0.98
CA TRP A 187 22.66 0.13 0.17
C TRP A 187 22.30 0.56 -1.24
N ALA A 188 21.35 -0.10 -1.90
CA ALA A 188 20.85 0.30 -3.21
C ALA A 188 20.27 1.72 -3.20
N ALA A 189 19.53 2.08 -2.15
CA ALA A 189 19.01 3.43 -1.96
C ALA A 189 20.16 4.46 -1.80
N CYS A 190 21.18 4.13 -0.99
CA CYS A 190 22.37 4.99 -0.84
C CYS A 190 23.11 5.14 -2.19
N ARG A 191 23.39 4.03 -2.88
CA ARG A 191 24.12 4.02 -4.15
C ARG A 191 23.38 4.82 -5.21
N ALA A 192 22.09 4.58 -5.40
CA ALA A 192 21.29 5.31 -6.37
C ALA A 192 21.28 6.82 -6.10
N ALA A 193 21.19 7.24 -4.83
CA ALA A 193 21.25 8.65 -4.45
C ALA A 193 22.63 9.30 -4.70
N THR A 194 23.72 8.52 -4.68
CA THR A 194 25.07 9.01 -4.98
C THR A 194 25.41 9.08 -6.48
N LEU A 195 24.56 8.55 -7.36
CA LEU A 195 24.81 8.61 -8.80
C LEU A 195 24.69 10.06 -9.30
N PRO A 196 25.68 10.62 -10.04
CA PRO A 196 25.68 12.02 -10.44
C PRO A 196 24.42 12.47 -11.17
N HIS A 197 23.89 11.65 -12.08
CA HIS A 197 22.67 11.96 -12.85
C HIS A 197 21.36 11.79 -12.06
N MET A 198 21.40 11.11 -10.92
CA MET A 198 20.23 10.90 -10.06
C MET A 198 20.20 11.85 -8.87
N SER A 199 21.36 12.26 -8.34
CA SER A 199 21.48 13.16 -7.18
C SER A 199 20.64 14.43 -7.36
N SER A 200 20.77 15.12 -8.49
CA SER A 200 19.99 16.34 -8.78
C SER A 200 18.48 16.09 -8.87
N ARG A 201 18.07 14.90 -9.32
CA ARG A 201 16.65 14.52 -9.37
C ARG A 201 16.09 14.32 -7.96
N PHE A 202 16.85 13.69 -7.06
CA PHE A 202 16.45 13.51 -5.66
C PHE A 202 16.48 14.82 -4.87
N GLU A 203 17.41 15.73 -5.16
CA GLU A 203 17.44 17.07 -4.55
C GLU A 203 16.17 17.87 -4.84
N SER A 204 15.62 17.73 -6.05
CA SER A 204 14.37 18.41 -6.44
C SER A 204 13.09 17.85 -5.76
N LEU A 205 13.19 16.69 -5.10
CA LEU A 205 12.03 16.07 -4.46
C LEU A 205 11.68 16.71 -3.12
N PRO A 206 10.39 16.86 -2.80
CA PRO A 206 9.95 17.29 -1.49
C PRO A 206 10.39 16.32 -0.40
N ARG A 207 10.69 16.88 0.77
CA ARG A 207 11.13 16.14 1.93
C ARG A 207 9.93 15.68 2.75
N ILE A 208 10.05 14.49 3.31
CA ILE A 208 9.20 14.01 4.39
C ILE A 208 9.84 14.44 5.70
N ASP A 209 9.10 15.20 6.49
CA ASP A 209 9.48 15.55 7.86
C ASP A 209 8.34 15.18 8.81
N THR A 210 8.58 14.20 9.67
CA THR A 210 7.58 13.72 10.61
C THR A 210 7.54 14.51 11.93
N LEU A 211 8.55 15.35 12.20
CA LEU A 211 8.64 16.15 13.44
C LEU A 211 7.60 17.28 13.47
N THR A 212 7.19 17.72 12.30
CA THR A 212 6.24 18.82 12.08
C THR A 212 4.77 18.38 12.28
N PHE A 213 4.52 17.08 12.49
CA PHE A 213 3.19 16.55 12.84
C PHE A 213 3.03 16.30 14.34
N THR A 214 1.83 16.60 14.84
CA THR A 214 1.39 16.11 16.15
C THR A 214 1.28 14.59 16.14
N ASN A 215 1.37 13.96 17.33
CA ASN A 215 1.18 12.51 17.46
C ASN A 215 -0.18 12.05 16.93
N THR A 216 -1.26 12.78 17.23
CA THR A 216 -2.61 12.45 16.76
C THR A 216 -2.68 12.44 15.23
N ARG A 217 -2.13 13.46 14.58
CA ARG A 217 -2.12 13.59 13.11
C ARG A 217 -1.27 12.53 12.43
N LEU A 218 -0.05 12.28 12.93
CA LEU A 218 0.79 11.24 12.32
C LEU A 218 0.24 9.83 12.59
N ASN A 219 -0.37 9.59 13.75
CA ASN A 219 -1.07 8.34 14.05
C ASN A 219 -2.21 8.09 13.05
N ALA A 220 -3.00 9.12 12.68
CA ALA A 220 -4.05 8.98 11.68
C ALA A 220 -3.47 8.48 10.34
N LEU A 221 -2.46 9.18 9.80
CA LEU A 221 -1.81 8.77 8.54
C LEU A 221 -1.21 7.36 8.63
N ALA A 222 -0.47 7.08 9.71
CA ALA A 222 0.22 5.80 9.89
C ALA A 222 -0.76 4.62 10.04
N ASN A 223 -1.89 4.81 10.72
CA ASN A 223 -2.93 3.78 10.82
C ASN A 223 -3.62 3.52 9.47
N ILE A 224 -3.95 4.58 8.71
CA ILE A 224 -4.52 4.42 7.37
C ILE A 224 -3.55 3.63 6.48
N PHE A 225 -2.26 3.98 6.51
CA PHE A 225 -1.22 3.29 5.74
C PHE A 225 -1.08 1.83 6.17
N ARG A 226 -0.94 1.57 7.49
CA ARG A 226 -0.81 0.21 8.03
C ARG A 226 -2.01 -0.68 7.70
N ASN A 227 -3.23 -0.15 7.78
CA ASN A 227 -4.43 -0.91 7.43
C ASN A 227 -4.49 -1.23 5.94
N ALA A 228 -4.06 -0.31 5.08
CA ALA A 228 -3.90 -0.56 3.66
C ALA A 228 -2.89 -1.67 3.38
N ASP A 229 -1.71 -1.62 4.00
CA ASP A 229 -0.68 -2.65 3.85
C ASP A 229 -1.17 -4.02 4.32
N ARG A 230 -1.93 -4.08 5.42
CA ARG A 230 -2.51 -5.33 5.91
C ARG A 230 -3.53 -5.91 4.94
N LEU A 231 -4.42 -5.08 4.40
CA LEU A 231 -5.38 -5.51 3.37
C LEU A 231 -4.65 -6.02 2.13
N ASP A 232 -3.61 -5.29 1.71
CA ASP A 232 -2.79 -5.67 0.59
C ASP A 232 -2.09 -7.02 0.88
N ALA A 233 -1.44 -7.19 2.04
CA ALA A 233 -0.78 -8.44 2.43
C ALA A 233 -1.73 -9.66 2.51
N MET A 234 -3.03 -9.44 2.73
CA MET A 234 -4.05 -10.50 2.71
C MET A 234 -4.52 -10.88 1.30
N LYS A 235 -4.14 -10.14 0.24
CA LYS A 235 -4.48 -10.51 -1.13
C LYS A 235 -3.83 -11.85 -1.48
N PRO A 236 -4.57 -12.77 -2.15
CA PRO A 236 -4.01 -14.06 -2.53
C PRO A 236 -2.87 -13.89 -3.54
N THR A 237 -1.79 -14.63 -3.34
CA THR A 237 -0.67 -14.69 -4.29
C THR A 237 -0.85 -15.80 -5.32
N VAL A 238 -1.81 -16.69 -5.12
CA VAL A 238 -2.17 -17.78 -6.03
C VAL A 238 -3.69 -17.87 -6.07
N VAL A 239 -4.26 -17.76 -7.27
CA VAL A 239 -5.70 -17.85 -7.50
C VAL A 239 -5.96 -18.87 -8.59
N LYS A 240 -6.72 -19.92 -8.28
CA LYS A 240 -7.24 -20.85 -9.29
C LYS A 240 -8.36 -20.16 -10.06
N ASN A 241 -8.20 -20.04 -11.37
CA ASN A 241 -9.16 -19.38 -12.25
C ASN A 241 -10.20 -20.39 -12.74
N ASP A 242 -11.49 -20.08 -12.57
CA ASP A 242 -12.57 -20.90 -13.13
C ASP A 242 -12.68 -20.60 -14.62
N VAL A 243 -12.14 -21.46 -15.48
CA VAL A 243 -12.20 -21.30 -16.93
C VAL A 243 -13.37 -22.10 -17.50
N ARG A 244 -14.22 -21.41 -18.27
CA ARG A 244 -15.35 -22.02 -18.99
C ARG A 244 -14.94 -22.49 -20.38
N ASP A 245 -14.17 -21.65 -21.09
CA ASP A 245 -13.85 -21.87 -22.50
C ASP A 245 -12.45 -21.35 -22.81
N PHE A 246 -11.80 -21.91 -23.82
CA PHE A 246 -10.50 -21.47 -24.30
C PHE A 246 -10.33 -21.69 -25.81
N THR A 247 -9.52 -20.84 -26.43
CA THR A 247 -9.08 -21.02 -27.82
C THR A 247 -7.58 -20.76 -27.92
N VAL A 248 -6.88 -21.56 -28.72
CA VAL A 248 -5.45 -21.41 -28.97
C VAL A 248 -5.25 -20.93 -30.41
N LYS A 249 -4.53 -19.82 -30.59
CA LYS A 249 -4.18 -19.28 -31.92
C LYS A 249 -2.75 -18.74 -31.90
N LYS A 250 -1.89 -19.21 -32.82
CA LYS A 250 -0.53 -18.67 -33.07
C LYS A 250 0.27 -18.34 -31.79
N GLY A 251 0.40 -19.28 -30.86
CA GLY A 251 1.18 -19.08 -29.63
C GLY A 251 0.54 -18.15 -28.59
N ALA A 252 -0.75 -17.86 -28.73
CA ALA A 252 -1.55 -17.16 -27.73
C ALA A 252 -2.79 -17.98 -27.35
N ILE A 253 -3.27 -17.76 -26.12
CA ILE A 253 -4.42 -18.46 -25.56
C ILE A 253 -5.46 -17.42 -25.15
N ASN A 254 -6.65 -17.49 -25.70
CA ASN A 254 -7.79 -16.76 -25.18
C ASN A 254 -8.52 -17.64 -24.17
N LEU A 255 -8.75 -17.11 -22.97
CA LEU A 255 -9.47 -17.77 -21.90
C LEU A 255 -10.74 -16.98 -21.59
N VAL A 256 -11.84 -17.70 -21.34
CA VAL A 256 -13.09 -17.11 -20.84
C VAL A 256 -13.36 -17.67 -19.45
N CYS A 257 -13.29 -16.82 -18.44
CA CYS A 257 -13.57 -17.20 -17.06
C CYS A 257 -15.09 -17.36 -16.83
N ALA A 258 -15.47 -18.37 -16.06
CA ALA A 258 -16.86 -18.61 -15.68
C ALA A 258 -17.37 -17.52 -14.73
N ARG A 259 -16.54 -17.10 -13.76
CA ARG A 259 -16.93 -16.20 -12.66
C ARG A 259 -16.09 -14.92 -12.67
N PHE A 260 -16.69 -13.80 -12.28
CA PHE A 260 -15.99 -12.52 -12.13
C PHE A 260 -14.95 -12.51 -10.99
N PRO A 261 -15.20 -13.10 -9.81
CA PRO A 261 -14.22 -13.11 -8.72
C PRO A 261 -12.91 -13.83 -9.04
N THR A 262 -12.95 -14.86 -9.88
CA THR A 262 -11.79 -15.66 -10.29
C THR A 262 -11.31 -15.32 -11.70
N ARG A 263 -11.73 -14.16 -12.24
CA ARG A 263 -11.32 -13.70 -13.57
C ARG A 263 -9.83 -13.34 -13.59
N ILE A 264 -9.18 -13.60 -14.72
CA ILE A 264 -7.82 -13.12 -14.97
C ILE A 264 -7.87 -11.61 -15.15
N LYS A 265 -6.94 -10.89 -14.53
CA LYS A 265 -6.76 -9.44 -14.68
C LYS A 265 -5.48 -9.16 -15.45
N GLN A 266 -5.43 -8.00 -16.09
CA GLN A 266 -4.19 -7.50 -16.64
C GLN A 266 -3.31 -7.02 -15.48
N SER A 267 -2.07 -7.50 -15.43
CA SER A 267 -1.11 -7.08 -14.41
C SER A 267 0.31 -7.15 -14.99
N LYS A 268 1.17 -6.23 -14.53
CA LYS A 268 2.60 -6.24 -14.88
C LYS A 268 3.38 -7.28 -14.07
N THR A 269 2.85 -7.72 -12.94
CA THR A 269 3.55 -8.56 -11.94
C THR A 269 3.02 -10.00 -11.89
N GLN A 270 1.79 -10.25 -12.35
CA GLN A 270 1.21 -11.59 -12.36
C GLN A 270 1.67 -12.42 -13.57
N ALA A 271 1.81 -13.73 -13.33
CA ALA A 271 2.03 -14.75 -14.32
C ALA A 271 0.82 -15.70 -14.34
N ILE A 272 0.46 -16.16 -15.53
CA ILE A 272 -0.64 -17.11 -15.72
C ILE A 272 -0.02 -18.47 -16.04
N GLN A 273 -0.18 -19.40 -15.12
CA GLN A 273 0.18 -20.80 -15.32
C GLN A 273 -1.02 -21.55 -15.89
N ILE A 274 -0.80 -22.28 -16.97
CA ILE A 274 -1.81 -23.10 -17.61
C ILE A 274 -1.25 -24.52 -17.72
N GLU A 275 -2.03 -25.49 -17.26
CA GLU A 275 -1.71 -26.90 -17.35
C GLU A 275 -2.62 -27.55 -18.40
N PHE A 276 -1.99 -28.23 -19.36
CA PHE A 276 -2.65 -28.99 -20.40
C PHE A 276 -2.52 -30.49 -20.13
N LYS A 277 -3.48 -31.24 -20.64
CA LYS A 277 -3.43 -32.70 -20.71
C LYS A 277 -3.48 -33.15 -22.16
N ASP A 278 -2.51 -33.97 -22.53
CA ASP A 278 -2.47 -34.72 -23.78
C ASP A 278 -2.37 -36.21 -23.45
N LYS A 279 -3.45 -36.97 -23.72
CA LYS A 279 -3.60 -38.38 -23.32
C LYS A 279 -3.30 -38.59 -21.83
N GLU A 280 -2.09 -39.04 -21.49
CA GLU A 280 -1.58 -39.26 -20.11
C GLU A 280 -0.50 -38.26 -19.67
N ALA A 281 0.09 -37.48 -20.58
CA ALA A 281 1.11 -36.50 -20.25
C ALA A 281 0.48 -35.16 -19.85
N THR A 282 1.04 -34.52 -18.83
CA THR A 282 0.69 -33.14 -18.45
C THR A 282 1.81 -32.20 -18.87
N SER A 283 1.45 -31.10 -19.53
CA SER A 283 2.39 -30.05 -19.92
C SER A 283 1.99 -28.76 -19.23
N ARG A 284 2.98 -27.91 -18.90
CA ARG A 284 2.77 -26.63 -18.23
C ARG A 284 3.36 -25.52 -19.05
N VAL A 285 2.57 -24.49 -19.28
CA VAL A 285 3.03 -23.25 -19.90
C VAL A 285 2.79 -22.07 -18.97
N VAL A 286 3.68 -21.09 -19.04
CA VAL A 286 3.56 -19.84 -18.30
C VAL A 286 3.47 -18.70 -19.30
N GLY A 287 2.50 -17.81 -19.06
CA GLY A 287 2.27 -16.64 -19.87
C GLY A 287 1.87 -15.41 -19.05
N ARG A 288 1.48 -14.36 -19.74
CA ARG A 288 0.98 -13.11 -19.16
C ARG A 288 -0.26 -12.63 -19.89
N ALA A 289 -1.20 -12.08 -19.14
CA ALA A 289 -2.38 -11.44 -19.69
C ALA A 289 -2.01 -10.11 -20.38
N ARG A 290 -2.34 -9.98 -21.66
CA ARG A 290 -2.04 -8.78 -22.48
C ARG A 290 -3.26 -7.90 -22.70
N ASP A 291 -4.41 -8.50 -22.97
CA ASP A 291 -5.70 -7.80 -23.07
C ASP A 291 -6.74 -8.56 -22.24
N VAL A 292 -7.55 -7.83 -21.48
CA VAL A 292 -8.61 -8.38 -20.62
C VAL A 292 -9.87 -7.55 -20.77
N ARG A 293 -10.95 -8.18 -21.22
CA ARG A 293 -12.27 -7.55 -21.37
C ARG A 293 -13.32 -8.35 -20.63
N GLY A 294 -13.85 -7.78 -19.55
CA GLY A 294 -14.82 -8.46 -18.69
C GLY A 294 -14.24 -9.75 -18.12
N ARG A 295 -14.75 -10.90 -18.60
CA ARG A 295 -14.31 -12.25 -18.20
C ARG A 295 -13.37 -12.92 -19.20
N SER A 296 -13.08 -12.28 -20.33
CA SER A 296 -12.20 -12.81 -21.36
C SER A 296 -10.80 -12.23 -21.23
N ALA A 297 -9.77 -13.07 -21.36
CA ALA A 297 -8.37 -12.69 -21.26
C ALA A 297 -7.54 -13.30 -22.39
N HIS A 298 -6.74 -12.47 -23.04
CA HIS A 298 -5.76 -12.88 -24.04
C HIS A 298 -4.39 -13.07 -23.38
N ILE A 299 -3.89 -14.30 -23.36
CA ILE A 299 -2.66 -14.70 -22.71
C ILE A 299 -1.57 -14.92 -23.77
N SER A 300 -0.48 -14.17 -23.64
CA SER A 300 0.75 -14.42 -24.38
C SER A 300 1.59 -15.42 -23.61
N VAL A 301 1.96 -16.54 -24.21
CA VAL A 301 2.76 -17.58 -23.56
C VAL A 301 4.17 -17.62 -24.10
N ASN A 302 5.11 -18.05 -23.24
CA ASN A 302 6.50 -18.28 -23.63
C ASN A 302 6.70 -19.79 -23.81
N GLY A 303 6.52 -20.31 -25.03
CA GLY A 303 6.76 -21.71 -25.36
C GLY A 303 5.65 -22.36 -26.19
N PRO A 304 5.84 -23.62 -26.62
CA PRO A 304 4.85 -24.35 -27.40
C PRO A 304 3.61 -24.67 -26.55
N VAL A 305 2.43 -24.46 -27.13
CA VAL A 305 1.15 -24.86 -26.53
C VAL A 305 0.82 -26.25 -27.05
N GLN A 306 0.95 -27.27 -26.21
CA GLN A 306 0.70 -28.67 -26.56
C GLN A 306 -0.36 -29.26 -25.61
N GLY A 307 -1.48 -29.72 -26.18
CA GLY A 307 -2.54 -30.42 -25.48
C GLY A 307 -3.94 -29.94 -25.85
N ASP A 308 -4.88 -30.88 -25.91
CA ASP A 308 -6.24 -30.63 -26.39
C ASP A 308 -7.20 -30.15 -25.30
N LYS A 309 -6.80 -30.28 -24.02
CA LYS A 309 -7.62 -29.93 -22.86
C LYS A 309 -6.81 -29.19 -21.80
N ILE A 310 -7.36 -28.09 -21.31
CA ILE A 310 -6.85 -27.40 -20.11
C ILE A 310 -7.35 -28.14 -18.86
N VAL A 311 -6.42 -28.49 -17.98
CA VAL A 311 -6.70 -29.09 -16.66
C VAL A 311 -6.92 -28.00 -15.62
N SER A 312 -6.02 -27.01 -15.62
CA SER A 312 -6.05 -25.94 -14.63
C SER A 312 -5.48 -24.65 -15.22
N VAL A 313 -6.04 -23.53 -14.75
CA VAL A 313 -5.45 -22.21 -14.94
C VAL A 313 -5.29 -21.57 -13.59
N THR A 314 -4.09 -21.06 -13.33
CA THR A 314 -3.72 -20.47 -12.05
C THR A 314 -3.01 -19.15 -12.29
N THR A 315 -3.53 -18.08 -11.70
CA THR A 315 -2.86 -16.80 -11.61
C THR A 315 -1.89 -16.84 -10.44
N ILE A 316 -0.62 -16.56 -10.71
CA ILE A 316 0.46 -16.49 -9.73
C ILE A 316 0.94 -15.05 -9.64
N GLY A 317 1.10 -14.56 -8.43
CA GLY A 317 1.40 -13.17 -8.14
C GLY A 317 0.20 -12.45 -7.57
N LYS A 318 0.49 -11.36 -6.88
CA LYS A 318 -0.49 -10.52 -6.22
C LYS A 318 -1.13 -9.56 -7.23
N ASP A 319 -2.41 -9.23 -7.01
CA ASP A 319 -3.09 -8.21 -7.81
C ASP A 319 -2.40 -6.85 -7.68
N ASP A 320 -2.23 -6.16 -8.81
CA ASP A 320 -1.76 -4.77 -8.83
C ASP A 320 -2.74 -3.87 -8.02
N PRO A 321 -2.27 -2.74 -7.45
CA PRO A 321 -3.13 -1.83 -6.72
C PRO A 321 -4.30 -1.30 -7.59
N THR A 322 -5.48 -1.22 -6.99
CA THR A 322 -6.61 -0.50 -7.61
C THR A 322 -6.34 1.00 -7.65
N CYS A 323 -7.08 1.75 -8.49
CA CYS A 323 -6.98 3.21 -8.53
C CYS A 323 -7.19 3.85 -7.15
N ALA A 324 -8.17 3.38 -6.37
CA ALA A 324 -8.42 3.88 -5.02
C ALA A 324 -7.27 3.59 -4.04
N GLU A 325 -6.65 2.40 -4.15
CA GLU A 325 -5.49 2.05 -3.32
C GLU A 325 -4.27 2.92 -3.66
N ALA A 326 -4.00 3.14 -4.95
CA ALA A 326 -2.91 3.99 -5.43
C ALA A 326 -3.14 5.47 -5.05
N THR A 327 -4.35 5.99 -5.25
CA THR A 327 -4.70 7.37 -4.85
C THR A 327 -4.53 7.57 -3.35
N ARG A 328 -4.97 6.61 -2.52
CA ARG A 328 -4.79 6.69 -1.07
C ARG A 328 -3.31 6.76 -0.68
N GLN A 329 -2.45 5.93 -1.28
CA GLN A 329 -1.01 5.98 -1.03
C GLN A 329 -0.43 7.35 -1.40
N ASN A 330 -0.79 7.89 -2.56
CA ASN A 330 -0.34 9.21 -3.00
C ASN A 330 -0.80 10.33 -2.07
N VAL A 331 -2.05 10.32 -1.61
CA VAL A 331 -2.57 11.32 -0.67
C VAL A 331 -1.81 11.29 0.65
N ILE A 332 -1.45 10.11 1.16
CA ILE A 332 -0.65 10.01 2.39
C ILE A 332 0.78 10.54 2.15
N LEU A 333 1.41 10.17 1.03
CA LEU A 333 2.72 10.68 0.66
C LEU A 333 2.73 12.21 0.53
N GLU A 334 1.75 12.78 -0.17
CA GLU A 334 1.61 14.23 -0.34
C GLU A 334 1.35 14.94 0.99
N ALA A 335 0.59 14.32 1.90
CA ALA A 335 0.41 14.84 3.25
C ALA A 335 1.73 14.85 4.02
N LEU A 336 2.50 13.74 4.00
CA LEU A 336 3.82 13.65 4.63
C LEU A 336 4.85 14.62 4.03
N GLN A 337 4.69 14.98 2.76
CA GLN A 337 5.52 15.92 2.01
C GLN A 337 5.03 17.38 2.09
N TYR A 338 3.99 17.68 2.87
CA TYR A 338 3.36 19.01 2.95
C TYR A 338 2.83 19.57 1.63
N LYS A 339 2.62 18.71 0.63
CA LYS A 339 2.03 19.08 -0.66
C LYS A 339 0.51 19.19 -0.58
N ALA A 340 -0.12 18.40 0.29
CA ALA A 340 -1.56 18.39 0.48
C ALA A 340 -1.90 18.47 1.97
N ASN A 341 -2.76 19.42 2.34
CA ASN A 341 -3.24 19.52 3.70
C ASN A 341 -4.53 18.71 3.87
N ILE A 342 -4.41 17.40 4.05
CA ILE A 342 -5.58 16.55 4.33
C ILE A 342 -6.21 16.87 5.69
N PHE A 343 -5.45 17.43 6.63
CA PHE A 343 -5.90 17.72 7.99
C PHE A 343 -6.87 18.90 8.06
N SER A 344 -6.94 19.76 7.03
CA SER A 344 -7.98 20.79 6.93
C SER A 344 -9.29 20.29 6.32
N ASN A 345 -9.34 19.03 5.87
CA ASN A 345 -10.57 18.46 5.33
C ASN A 345 -11.51 18.08 6.49
N PRO A 346 -12.72 18.64 6.56
CA PRO A 346 -13.63 18.40 7.68
C PRO A 346 -14.05 16.92 7.78
N PHE A 347 -14.18 16.20 6.66
CA PHE A 347 -14.44 14.76 6.71
C PHE A 347 -13.27 13.99 7.32
N PHE A 348 -12.04 14.38 6.99
CA PHE A 348 -10.86 13.74 7.59
C PHE A 348 -10.79 14.00 9.09
N GLN A 349 -11.03 15.25 9.51
CA GLN A 349 -11.07 15.64 10.92
C GLN A 349 -12.11 14.82 11.69
N SER A 350 -13.36 14.80 11.23
CA SER A 350 -14.43 14.04 11.90
C SER A 350 -14.16 12.54 12.02
N LEU A 351 -13.47 11.94 11.04
CA LEU A 351 -13.24 10.50 11.02
C LEU A 351 -11.96 10.06 11.76
N TRP A 352 -10.93 10.89 11.74
CA TRP A 352 -9.59 10.49 12.18
C TRP A 352 -9.01 11.37 13.30
N LEU A 353 -9.60 12.53 13.58
CA LEU A 353 -9.15 13.51 14.57
C LEU A 353 -10.33 13.95 15.44
N PRO A 354 -10.92 13.06 16.25
CA PRO A 354 -12.16 13.35 16.99
C PRO A 354 -12.01 14.47 18.03
N GLU A 355 -10.78 14.83 18.39
CA GLU A 355 -10.46 15.95 19.28
C GLU A 355 -10.43 17.31 18.54
N GLU A 356 -10.39 17.30 17.20
CA GLU A 356 -10.46 18.50 16.36
C GLU A 356 -11.90 18.77 15.94
N TRP A 357 -12.35 20.03 16.07
CA TRP A 357 -13.69 20.42 15.63
C TRP A 357 -13.68 20.84 14.16
N PRO A 358 -14.37 20.09 13.26
CA PRO A 358 -14.40 20.39 11.85
C PRO A 358 -15.19 21.66 11.58
N VAL A 359 -14.64 22.54 10.72
CA VAL A 359 -15.41 23.66 10.17
C VAL A 359 -15.96 23.25 8.82
N TRP A 360 -17.27 23.02 8.76
CA TRP A 360 -17.94 22.64 7.53
C TRP A 360 -18.11 23.86 6.62
N PRO A 361 -17.91 23.71 5.30
CA PRO A 361 -18.25 24.76 4.34
C PRO A 361 -19.74 25.07 4.44
N ARG A 362 -20.11 26.36 4.33
CA ARG A 362 -21.52 26.76 4.32
C ARG A 362 -22.26 26.06 3.19
N SER A 363 -23.26 25.25 3.53
CA SER A 363 -24.18 24.65 2.55
C SER A 363 -25.05 25.77 1.96
N LYS A 364 -25.20 25.79 0.63
CA LYS A 364 -26.02 26.78 -0.09
C LYS A 364 -27.54 26.64 0.23
N GLY A 365 -27.95 25.61 0.97
CA GLY A 365 -29.35 25.29 1.29
C GLY A 365 -29.69 25.27 2.78
N GLN A 366 -28.83 25.79 3.67
CA GLN A 366 -29.04 25.74 5.12
C GLN A 366 -30.46 26.18 5.52
N GLY A 367 -31.19 25.28 6.20
CA GLY A 367 -32.47 25.57 6.87
C GLY A 367 -33.72 24.99 6.22
N ARG A 368 -33.64 24.34 5.05
CA ARG A 368 -34.81 23.68 4.46
C ARG A 368 -34.89 22.22 4.94
N GLU A 369 -35.85 21.92 5.81
CA GLU A 369 -36.12 20.55 6.23
C GLU A 369 -36.63 19.74 5.03
N ILE A 370 -35.95 18.64 4.70
CA ILE A 370 -36.36 17.74 3.63
C ILE A 370 -37.30 16.69 4.22
N PRO A 371 -38.60 16.69 3.86
CA PRO A 371 -39.53 15.68 4.35
C PRO A 371 -39.14 14.30 3.79
N VAL A 372 -39.37 13.25 4.59
CA VAL A 372 -39.17 11.88 4.15
C VAL A 372 -40.29 11.51 3.17
N HIS A 373 -39.97 11.50 1.88
CA HIS A 373 -40.88 11.11 0.81
C HIS A 373 -40.52 9.70 0.33
N PHE A 374 -41.24 8.69 0.83
CA PHE A 374 -41.00 7.29 0.50
C PHE A 374 -42.32 6.48 0.43
N PRO A 375 -42.49 5.53 -0.51
CA PRO A 375 -43.77 4.82 -0.70
C PRO A 375 -44.22 3.92 0.45
N TYR A 376 -43.34 3.63 1.41
CA TYR A 376 -43.61 2.78 2.55
C TYR A 376 -43.21 3.51 3.82
N ASP A 377 -43.88 3.24 4.94
CA ASP A 377 -43.49 3.80 6.22
C ASP A 377 -42.24 3.09 6.77
N PRO A 378 -41.09 3.80 6.90
CA PRO A 378 -39.94 3.25 7.61
C PRO A 378 -40.28 3.16 9.11
N ASN A 379 -39.73 2.16 9.79
CA ASN A 379 -39.86 2.09 11.25
C ASN A 379 -39.13 3.29 11.92
N VAL A 380 -39.34 3.46 13.23
CA VAL A 380 -38.82 4.61 13.98
C VAL A 380 -37.31 4.80 13.82
N SER A 381 -36.52 3.72 13.89
CA SER A 381 -35.05 3.81 13.77
C SER A 381 -34.60 4.11 12.35
N GLN A 382 -35.25 3.54 11.34
CA GLN A 382 -35.00 3.86 9.93
C GLN A 382 -35.37 5.30 9.61
N ARG A 383 -36.52 5.79 10.11
CA ARG A 383 -36.97 7.17 9.92
C ARG A 383 -35.98 8.15 10.54
N ALA A 384 -35.52 7.89 11.76
CA ALA A 384 -34.48 8.69 12.42
C ALA A 384 -33.17 8.71 11.62
N ALA A 385 -32.75 7.57 11.06
CA ALA A 385 -31.56 7.50 10.21
C ALA A 385 -31.72 8.33 8.92
N VAL A 386 -32.86 8.24 8.25
CA VAL A 386 -33.15 9.03 7.04
C VAL A 386 -33.19 10.52 7.36
N GLN A 387 -33.84 10.93 8.44
CA GLN A 387 -33.89 12.32 8.88
C GLN A 387 -32.50 12.91 9.14
N LYS A 388 -31.61 12.14 9.79
CA LYS A 388 -30.20 12.56 9.95
C LYS A 388 -29.48 12.67 8.61
N ILE A 389 -29.63 11.70 7.71
CA ILE A 389 -28.97 11.75 6.38
C ILE A 389 -29.43 12.96 5.56
N LEU A 390 -30.69 13.36 5.69
CA LEU A 390 -31.27 14.50 4.98
C LEU A 390 -31.03 15.85 5.69
N SER A 391 -30.49 15.82 6.91
CA SER A 391 -30.26 17.02 7.71
C SER A 391 -29.06 17.81 7.20
N ASP A 392 -29.23 19.13 7.13
CA ASP A 392 -28.18 20.07 6.77
C ASP A 392 -27.36 20.56 7.98
N LYS A 393 -27.62 20.00 9.18
CA LYS A 393 -26.89 20.33 10.40
C LYS A 393 -25.46 19.81 10.31
N ASP A 394 -24.55 20.57 10.89
CA ASP A 394 -23.13 20.24 10.86
C ASP A 394 -22.80 18.93 11.62
N ASP A 395 -23.55 18.63 12.69
CA ASP A 395 -23.47 17.36 13.43
C ASP A 395 -23.93 16.14 12.62
N ASP A 396 -24.73 16.35 11.58
CA ASP A 396 -25.31 15.30 10.73
C ASP A 396 -24.55 15.13 9.39
N ARG A 397 -23.43 15.85 9.18
CA ARG A 397 -22.62 15.76 7.95
C ARG A 397 -22.00 14.38 7.72
N ILE A 398 -21.79 13.62 8.81
CA ILE A 398 -21.38 12.22 8.76
C ILE A 398 -22.32 11.42 9.65
N VAL A 399 -23.11 10.54 9.04
CA VAL A 399 -24.06 9.70 9.76
C VAL A 399 -23.61 8.24 9.71
N MET A 400 -23.28 7.68 10.88
CA MET A 400 -23.01 6.25 11.01
C MET A 400 -24.31 5.49 11.32
N VAL A 401 -24.77 4.67 10.39
CA VAL A 401 -25.95 3.82 10.56
C VAL A 401 -25.52 2.36 10.76
N GLN A 402 -25.71 1.84 11.97
CA GLN A 402 -25.47 0.44 12.29
C GLN A 402 -26.78 -0.35 12.25
N GLY A 403 -26.80 -1.45 11.49
CA GLY A 403 -27.97 -2.33 11.41
C GLY A 403 -27.57 -3.79 11.19
N PRO A 404 -28.02 -4.75 12.04
CA PRO A 404 -27.87 -6.18 11.82
C PRO A 404 -28.31 -6.66 10.42
N PRO A 405 -27.93 -7.86 9.97
CA PRO A 405 -28.46 -8.45 8.74
C PRO A 405 -30.00 -8.45 8.71
N GLY A 406 -30.61 -8.17 7.55
CA GLY A 406 -32.07 -8.16 7.41
C GLY A 406 -32.81 -6.90 7.90
N THR A 407 -32.17 -5.97 8.60
CA THR A 407 -32.82 -4.77 9.20
C THR A 407 -33.24 -3.66 8.23
N GLY A 408 -33.24 -3.93 6.92
CA GLY A 408 -33.70 -2.96 5.93
C GLY A 408 -32.76 -1.78 5.67
N LYS A 409 -31.43 -1.94 5.84
CA LYS A 409 -30.43 -0.90 5.48
C LYS A 409 -30.61 -0.36 4.06
N THR A 410 -30.90 -1.23 3.09
CA THR A 410 -31.18 -0.81 1.71
C THR A 410 -32.45 0.04 1.60
N THR A 411 -33.42 -0.14 2.49
CA THR A 411 -34.60 0.73 2.58
C THR A 411 -34.23 2.13 3.06
N VAL A 412 -33.32 2.26 4.04
CA VAL A 412 -32.79 3.56 4.48
C VAL A 412 -32.08 4.30 3.33
N ILE A 413 -31.25 3.58 2.56
CA ILE A 413 -30.59 4.13 1.37
C ILE A 413 -31.64 4.64 0.36
N ALA A 414 -32.62 3.80 0.02
CA ALA A 414 -33.68 4.17 -0.92
C ALA A 414 -34.53 5.35 -0.45
N ALA A 415 -34.94 5.36 0.81
CA ALA A 415 -35.70 6.46 1.38
C ALA A 415 -34.91 7.78 1.36
N SER A 416 -33.62 7.73 1.66
CA SER A 416 -32.75 8.92 1.64
C SER A 416 -32.59 9.47 0.23
N VAL A 417 -32.29 8.62 -0.76
CA VAL A 417 -32.12 9.03 -2.16
C VAL A 417 -33.41 9.59 -2.75
N VAL A 418 -34.53 8.87 -2.59
CA VAL A 418 -35.83 9.31 -3.14
C VAL A 418 -36.27 10.62 -2.52
N SER A 419 -36.16 10.78 -1.19
CA SER A 419 -36.53 12.01 -0.50
C SER A 419 -35.68 13.19 -0.95
N HIS A 420 -34.36 12.98 -1.05
CA HIS A 420 -33.44 14.03 -1.49
C HIS A 420 -33.67 14.43 -2.95
N CYS A 421 -33.82 13.48 -3.87
CA CYS A 421 -34.08 13.78 -5.28
C CYS A 421 -35.46 14.43 -5.50
N HIS A 422 -36.44 14.13 -4.65
CA HIS A 422 -37.75 14.78 -4.68
C HIS A 422 -37.64 16.26 -4.27
N ALA A 423 -36.86 16.58 -3.24
CA ALA A 423 -36.68 17.95 -2.78
C ALA A 423 -35.67 18.77 -3.61
N ASN A 424 -34.64 18.13 -4.16
CA ASN A 424 -33.49 18.76 -4.82
C ASN A 424 -33.21 18.11 -6.19
N SER A 425 -34.07 18.36 -7.18
CA SER A 425 -34.02 17.72 -8.51
C SER A 425 -32.75 18.01 -9.36
N GLY A 426 -31.92 18.96 -8.94
CA GLY A 426 -30.66 19.34 -9.61
C GLY A 426 -29.37 18.80 -8.95
N GLN A 427 -29.47 18.06 -7.85
CA GLN A 427 -28.29 17.53 -7.14
C GLN A 427 -28.12 16.03 -7.40
N ALA A 428 -26.88 15.62 -7.65
CA ALA A 428 -26.52 14.22 -7.84
C ALA A 428 -26.12 13.57 -6.51
N ILE A 429 -26.55 12.32 -6.29
CA ILE A 429 -26.16 11.51 -5.15
C ILE A 429 -25.29 10.35 -5.63
N TRP A 430 -24.15 10.16 -4.99
CA TRP A 430 -23.25 9.06 -5.29
C TRP A 430 -23.56 7.91 -4.31
N VAL A 431 -23.99 6.77 -4.86
CA VAL A 431 -24.25 5.56 -4.08
C VAL A 431 -23.19 4.53 -4.42
N THR A 432 -22.35 4.19 -3.45
CA THR A 432 -21.24 3.25 -3.62
C THR A 432 -21.45 1.99 -2.79
N ALA A 433 -21.04 0.83 -3.29
CA ALA A 433 -21.06 -0.42 -2.55
C ALA A 433 -19.84 -1.29 -2.86
N GLN A 434 -19.47 -2.18 -1.94
CA GLN A 434 -18.27 -3.01 -2.05
C GLN A 434 -18.35 -4.07 -3.17
N SER A 435 -19.56 -4.49 -3.58
CA SER A 435 -19.73 -5.55 -4.57
C SER A 435 -20.81 -5.22 -5.59
N ASN A 436 -20.65 -5.75 -6.80
CA ASN A 436 -21.65 -5.63 -7.86
C ASN A 436 -23.00 -6.24 -7.45
N VAL A 437 -23.00 -7.27 -6.61
CA VAL A 437 -24.23 -7.85 -6.05
C VAL A 437 -24.94 -6.84 -5.15
N ALA A 438 -24.20 -6.11 -4.30
CA ALA A 438 -24.77 -5.06 -3.48
C ALA A 438 -25.30 -3.89 -4.31
N VAL A 439 -24.57 -3.47 -5.36
CA VAL A 439 -25.04 -2.45 -6.32
C VAL A 439 -26.33 -2.90 -6.99
N LYS A 440 -26.40 -4.14 -7.49
CA LYS A 440 -27.62 -4.72 -8.07
C LYS A 440 -28.79 -4.69 -7.07
N ASN A 441 -28.57 -5.13 -5.84
CA ASN A 441 -29.61 -5.15 -4.81
C ASN A 441 -30.15 -3.74 -4.47
N ILE A 442 -29.29 -2.73 -4.50
CA ILE A 442 -29.69 -1.32 -4.32
C ILE A 442 -30.53 -0.86 -5.52
N ALA A 443 -30.06 -1.12 -6.75
CA ALA A 443 -30.79 -0.77 -7.97
C ALA A 443 -32.17 -1.43 -8.06
N GLU A 444 -32.27 -2.73 -7.72
CA GLU A 444 -33.56 -3.42 -7.63
C GLU A 444 -34.47 -2.80 -6.57
N LYS A 445 -33.92 -2.31 -5.46
CA LYS A 445 -34.69 -1.62 -4.43
C LYS A 445 -35.23 -0.28 -4.94
N PHE A 446 -34.45 0.48 -5.70
CA PHE A 446 -34.91 1.71 -6.37
C PHE A 446 -36.06 1.44 -7.34
N THR A 447 -35.92 0.45 -8.21
CA THR A 447 -36.99 0.02 -9.13
C THR A 447 -38.27 -0.36 -8.37
N LYS A 448 -38.16 -1.12 -7.27
CA LYS A 448 -39.31 -1.52 -6.44
C LYS A 448 -40.05 -0.34 -5.80
N VAL A 449 -39.38 0.79 -5.59
CA VAL A 449 -39.99 2.01 -5.02
C VAL A 449 -40.36 3.04 -6.09
N GLY A 450 -40.33 2.65 -7.37
CA GLY A 450 -40.69 3.51 -8.49
C GLY A 450 -39.65 4.57 -8.85
N PHE A 451 -38.42 4.45 -8.35
CA PHE A 451 -37.33 5.38 -8.68
C PHE A 451 -36.49 4.80 -9.81
N TYR A 452 -36.57 5.38 -11.02
CA TYR A 452 -35.87 4.90 -12.22
C TYR A 452 -34.80 5.87 -12.74
N LYS A 453 -34.62 7.02 -12.08
CA LYS A 453 -33.66 8.07 -12.48
C LYS A 453 -32.31 7.86 -11.77
N PHE A 454 -31.68 6.70 -11.95
CA PHE A 454 -30.41 6.33 -11.30
C PHE A 454 -29.40 5.69 -12.26
#